data_AF-A0A9R1S6L9-F1
#
_entry.id   AF-A0A9R1S6L9-F1
#
_cell.length_a   1.000
_cell.length_b   1.000
_cell.length_c   1.000
_cell.angle_alpha   90.00
_cell.angle_beta   90.00
_cell.angle_gamma   90.00
#
_symmetry.space_group_name_H-M   'P 1'
#
loop_
_entity.id
_entity.type
_entity.pdbx_description
1 polymer ?
#
loop_
_entity_poly.entity_id
_entity_poly.type
_entity_poly.pdbx_seq_one_letter_code
_entity_poly.pdbx_strand_id
1 'polypeptide(L)'
;MQRCIYAIPSSSVFPRDTISRIEKNSTSSDASPSLRATLHELSSGLKIEVAEKLSDLNVSNFVMTPVKRNYAFERTDVPIGEQYVLKINYPYKDPAVPADLRGEHFHALLGTNNSALELFLIKRKIKGPSWLSISKFVACPSTQRVSWCKFEVTVDSPKDISVLMTSTTLEVPPVVVAAVNLKTIINEKHNVHEIVSASVICCHQVKIDTPMRSEDWQKRGTISHFTVMRKLEGSIFPIGLTKEASDRNQKAGSNVLALESSERALLNRLMIELSKLDCDVLVGHNISGFDLDVLLHRAQTCKVPSSMWSKIGRLRRSVMPRLTKGNTLYGSGASPGIMSCIAGRLLCDTYLCSRDLLREVSYSLTQLAETQLKKDRREVSPHDIPPMFQSSEHF
;
A
#
# COMPACT_ATOMS: atom_id res chain seq x y z
N MET A 1 -4.67 14.55 -10.99
CA MET A 1 -5.92 13.76 -11.07
C MET A 1 -7.13 14.65 -10.77
N GLN A 2 -8.28 14.40 -11.39
CA GLN A 2 -9.53 15.13 -11.16
C GLN A 2 -10.64 14.14 -10.79
N ARG A 3 -11.57 14.57 -9.92
CA ARG A 3 -12.84 13.91 -9.67
C ARG A 3 -13.62 13.81 -10.98
N CYS A 4 -14.46 12.79 -11.10
CA CYS A 4 -15.19 12.49 -12.33
C CYS A 4 -16.58 11.99 -11.96
N ILE A 5 -17.55 12.90 -12.03
CA ILE A 5 -18.94 12.65 -11.66
C ILE A 5 -19.78 12.57 -12.93
N TYR A 6 -20.86 11.80 -12.88
CA TYR A 6 -21.86 11.73 -13.94
C TYR A 6 -23.21 12.17 -13.38
N ALA A 7 -23.77 13.26 -13.91
CA ALA A 7 -25.13 13.66 -13.63
C ALA A 7 -26.08 12.95 -14.60
N ILE A 8 -27.05 12.23 -14.03
CA ILE A 8 -28.06 11.48 -14.78
C ILE A 8 -29.25 12.41 -15.04
N PRO A 9 -29.46 12.82 -16.30
CA PRO A 9 -30.43 13.83 -16.65
C PRO A 9 -31.86 13.29 -16.57
N SER A 10 -32.80 14.15 -16.20
CA SER A 10 -34.23 13.91 -16.36
C SER A 10 -34.56 13.64 -17.83
N SER A 11 -35.59 12.84 -18.09
CA SER A 11 -35.99 12.42 -19.46
C SER A 11 -36.30 13.60 -20.40
N SER A 12 -36.61 14.77 -19.86
CA SER A 12 -36.86 16.01 -20.58
C SER A 12 -35.60 16.63 -21.23
N VAL A 13 -34.42 16.44 -20.65
CA VAL A 13 -33.18 17.12 -21.10
C VAL A 13 -32.63 16.50 -22.38
N PHE A 14 -32.73 15.17 -22.51
CA PHE A 14 -32.35 14.46 -23.72
C PHE A 14 -33.51 13.58 -24.21
N PRO A 15 -34.44 14.13 -25.01
CA PRO A 15 -35.54 13.37 -25.56
C PRO A 15 -35.05 12.28 -26.52
N ARG A 16 -35.53 11.03 -26.33
CA ARG A 16 -35.09 9.86 -27.13
C ARG A 16 -35.30 10.04 -28.63
N ASP A 17 -36.39 10.68 -29.05
CA ASP A 17 -36.70 10.91 -30.46
C ASP A 17 -35.71 11.89 -31.12
N THR A 18 -35.37 12.96 -30.40
CA THR A 18 -34.40 13.97 -30.84
C THR A 18 -33.00 13.38 -30.92
N ILE A 19 -32.59 12.59 -29.91
CA ILE A 19 -31.29 11.88 -29.92
C ILE A 19 -31.22 10.90 -31.10
N SER A 20 -32.26 10.10 -31.32
CA SER A 20 -32.27 9.08 -32.39
C SER A 20 -32.16 9.71 -33.77
N ARG A 21 -32.77 10.89 -33.98
CA ARG A 21 -32.63 11.68 -35.21
C ARG A 21 -31.22 12.26 -35.36
N ILE A 22 -30.66 12.79 -34.28
CA ILE A 22 -29.31 13.37 -34.25
C ILE A 22 -28.24 12.28 -34.52
N GLU A 23 -28.37 11.10 -33.91
CA GLU A 23 -27.44 9.98 -34.12
C GLU A 23 -27.48 9.48 -35.57
N LYS A 24 -28.67 9.31 -36.16
CA LYS A 24 -28.85 8.91 -37.57
C LYS A 24 -28.25 9.91 -38.56
N ASN A 25 -28.32 11.21 -38.26
CA ASN A 25 -27.75 12.26 -39.11
C ASN A 25 -26.22 12.36 -38.99
N SER A 26 -25.60 11.68 -38.02
CA SER A 26 -24.19 11.87 -37.65
C SER A 26 -23.23 10.75 -38.08
N THR A 27 -23.67 9.79 -38.88
CA THR A 27 -22.85 8.65 -39.35
C THR A 27 -21.81 9.03 -40.41
N SER A 28 -21.76 10.28 -40.89
CA SER A 28 -20.69 10.81 -41.76
C SER A 28 -19.59 11.46 -40.91
N SER A 29 -18.31 11.29 -41.29
CA SER A 29 -17.17 11.63 -40.41
C SER A 29 -17.06 13.12 -40.03
N ASP A 30 -17.73 14.02 -40.75
CA ASP A 30 -17.77 15.47 -40.49
C ASP A 30 -18.84 15.91 -39.47
N ALA A 31 -19.72 14.99 -39.02
CA ALA A 31 -20.87 15.32 -38.17
C ALA A 31 -20.60 15.28 -36.64
N SER A 32 -19.39 14.95 -36.21
CA SER A 32 -19.04 14.84 -34.79
C SER A 32 -19.00 16.19 -34.01
N PRO A 33 -18.58 17.33 -34.60
CA PRO A 33 -18.58 18.63 -33.90
C PRO A 33 -19.98 19.23 -33.79
N SER A 34 -20.80 19.11 -34.84
CA SER A 34 -22.18 19.61 -34.85
C SER A 34 -23.06 18.88 -33.84
N LEU A 35 -22.93 17.54 -33.76
CA LEU A 35 -23.61 16.73 -32.74
C LEU A 35 -23.22 17.14 -31.32
N ARG A 36 -21.93 17.44 -31.07
CA ARG A 36 -21.49 17.94 -29.76
C ARG A 36 -22.06 19.32 -29.43
N ALA A 37 -22.12 20.22 -30.40
CA ALA A 37 -22.70 21.54 -30.22
C ALA A 37 -24.19 21.44 -29.83
N THR A 38 -24.96 20.64 -30.56
CA THR A 38 -26.38 20.40 -30.26
C THR A 38 -26.58 19.73 -28.90
N LEU A 39 -25.76 18.75 -28.53
CA LEU A 39 -25.82 18.14 -27.18
C LEU A 39 -25.48 19.15 -26.08
N HIS A 40 -24.55 20.07 -26.33
CA HIS A 40 -24.21 21.13 -25.40
C HIS A 40 -25.32 22.17 -25.25
N GLU A 41 -26.08 22.44 -26.31
CA GLU A 41 -27.25 23.32 -26.31
C GLU A 41 -28.42 22.68 -25.55
N LEU A 42 -28.75 21.42 -25.84
CA LEU A 42 -29.80 20.67 -25.14
C LEU A 42 -29.52 20.52 -23.63
N SER A 43 -28.25 20.40 -23.25
CA SER A 43 -27.83 20.30 -21.85
C SER A 43 -27.58 21.65 -21.15
N SER A 44 -27.93 22.78 -21.78
CA SER A 44 -27.67 24.13 -21.21
C SER A 44 -28.33 24.33 -19.85
N GLY A 45 -29.64 24.05 -19.72
CA GLY A 45 -30.36 24.17 -18.44
C GLY A 45 -29.76 23.28 -17.34
N LEU A 46 -29.44 22.03 -17.67
CA LEU A 46 -28.75 21.12 -16.75
C LEU A 46 -27.38 21.63 -16.32
N LYS A 47 -26.58 22.18 -17.24
CA LYS A 47 -25.25 22.72 -16.90
C LYS A 47 -25.34 23.92 -15.98
N ILE A 48 -26.31 24.82 -16.19
CA ILE A 48 -26.54 25.99 -15.34
C ILE A 48 -26.88 25.52 -13.93
N GLU A 49 -27.86 24.63 -13.80
CA GLU A 49 -28.27 24.11 -12.49
C GLU A 49 -27.12 23.40 -11.75
N VAL A 50 -26.36 22.55 -12.45
CA VAL A 50 -25.20 21.88 -11.84
C VAL A 50 -24.11 22.88 -11.49
N ALA A 51 -23.89 23.92 -12.29
CA ALA A 51 -22.89 24.95 -12.01
C ALA A 51 -23.23 25.76 -10.76
N GLU A 52 -24.50 26.14 -10.58
CA GLU A 52 -25.00 26.80 -9.36
C GLU A 52 -24.75 25.92 -8.13
N LYS A 53 -25.17 24.65 -8.18
CA LYS A 53 -24.97 23.70 -7.08
C LYS A 53 -23.49 23.44 -6.75
N LEU A 54 -22.63 23.42 -7.77
CA LEU A 54 -21.18 23.29 -7.56
C LEU A 54 -20.59 24.56 -6.93
N SER A 55 -21.07 25.74 -7.34
CA SER A 55 -20.67 27.02 -6.77
C SER A 55 -21.06 27.12 -5.30
N ASP A 56 -22.27 26.69 -4.93
CA ASP A 56 -22.75 26.63 -3.54
C ASP A 56 -21.86 25.73 -2.66
N LEU A 57 -21.26 24.70 -3.27
CA LEU A 57 -20.32 23.79 -2.62
C LEU A 57 -18.87 24.26 -2.69
N ASN A 58 -18.61 25.51 -3.10
CA ASN A 58 -17.28 26.10 -3.26
C ASN A 58 -16.38 25.38 -4.29
N VAL A 59 -16.97 24.79 -5.34
CA VAL A 59 -16.24 24.19 -6.45
C VAL A 59 -16.14 25.21 -7.59
N SER A 60 -14.99 25.86 -7.72
CA SER A 60 -14.79 26.97 -8.67
C SER A 60 -14.33 26.53 -10.06
N ASN A 61 -13.59 25.43 -10.17
CA ASN A 61 -12.97 24.99 -11.41
C ASN A 61 -13.51 23.63 -11.85
N PHE A 62 -14.41 23.61 -12.83
CA PHE A 62 -14.97 22.37 -13.35
C PHE A 62 -15.11 22.38 -14.87
N VAL A 63 -15.13 21.19 -15.46
CA VAL A 63 -15.35 20.97 -16.89
C VAL A 63 -16.52 20.02 -17.07
N MET A 64 -17.53 20.45 -17.81
CA MET A 64 -18.74 19.68 -18.10
C MET A 64 -18.80 19.26 -19.57
N THR A 65 -19.07 17.98 -19.82
CA THR A 65 -19.14 17.43 -21.18
C THR A 65 -20.24 16.38 -21.29
N PRO A 66 -21.23 16.53 -22.19
CA PRO A 66 -22.18 15.48 -22.51
C PRO A 66 -21.46 14.27 -23.10
N VAL A 67 -21.73 13.08 -22.56
CA VAL A 67 -21.13 11.82 -23.01
C VAL A 67 -22.16 10.70 -23.00
N LYS A 68 -22.08 9.79 -23.97
CA LYS A 68 -22.91 8.58 -24.00
C LYS A 68 -22.33 7.53 -23.03
N ARG A 69 -23.17 6.96 -22.16
CA ARG A 69 -22.78 5.91 -21.18
C ARG A 69 -23.87 4.85 -21.09
N ASN A 70 -23.46 3.64 -20.72
CA ASN A 70 -24.35 2.51 -20.49
C ASN A 70 -24.46 2.25 -18.98
N TYR A 71 -25.66 1.92 -18.51
CA TYR A 71 -25.96 1.55 -17.13
C TYR A 71 -26.74 0.24 -17.08
N ALA A 72 -26.31 -0.70 -16.23
CA ALA A 72 -26.94 -2.02 -16.10
C ALA A 72 -26.79 -2.58 -14.67
N PHE A 73 -26.96 -1.72 -13.66
CA PHE A 73 -26.87 -2.11 -12.25
C PHE A 73 -28.22 -1.91 -11.53
N GLU A 74 -28.25 -2.19 -10.22
CA GLU A 74 -29.48 -2.39 -9.45
C GLU A 74 -30.29 -1.13 -9.11
N ARG A 75 -29.80 0.08 -9.40
CA ARG A 75 -30.55 1.29 -9.07
C ARG A 75 -31.74 1.46 -10.00
N THR A 76 -32.94 1.48 -9.43
CA THR A 76 -34.20 1.68 -10.14
C THR A 76 -34.42 3.12 -10.59
N ASP A 77 -33.75 4.09 -9.97
CA ASP A 77 -33.87 5.51 -10.31
C ASP A 77 -33.00 5.92 -11.51
N VAL A 78 -32.17 5.01 -12.05
CA VAL A 78 -31.33 5.26 -13.22
C VAL A 78 -31.81 4.38 -14.39
N PRO A 79 -32.12 4.96 -15.56
CA PRO A 79 -32.52 4.18 -16.72
C PRO A 79 -31.46 3.15 -17.12
N ILE A 80 -31.89 1.89 -17.34
CA ILE A 80 -31.04 0.82 -17.87
C ILE A 80 -30.81 1.04 -19.37
N GLY A 81 -29.60 0.78 -19.83
CA GLY A 81 -29.18 0.89 -21.22
C GLY A 81 -28.34 2.13 -21.52
N GLU A 82 -28.20 2.43 -22.81
CA GLU A 82 -27.41 3.56 -23.28
C GLU A 82 -28.17 4.88 -23.18
N GLN A 83 -27.53 5.89 -22.59
CA GLN A 83 -28.08 7.23 -22.45
C GLN A 83 -26.98 8.29 -22.48
N TYR A 84 -27.36 9.52 -22.84
CA TYR A 84 -26.47 10.67 -22.71
C TYR A 84 -26.52 11.20 -21.27
N VAL A 85 -25.35 11.41 -20.68
CA VAL A 85 -25.18 11.93 -19.32
C VAL A 85 -24.22 13.09 -19.32
N LEU A 86 -24.31 13.99 -18.34
CA LEU A 86 -23.38 15.10 -18.20
C LEU A 86 -22.19 14.67 -17.32
N LYS A 87 -21.01 14.55 -17.94
CA LYS A 87 -19.76 14.26 -17.22
C LYS A 87 -19.16 15.55 -16.67
N ILE A 88 -18.90 15.57 -15.37
CA ILE A 88 -18.34 16.71 -14.64
C ILE A 88 -16.95 16.31 -14.13
N ASN A 89 -15.92 17.11 -14.39
CA ASN A 89 -14.58 16.90 -13.83
C ASN A 89 -14.12 18.13 -13.08
N TYR A 90 -13.60 17.94 -11.86
CA TYR A 90 -13.09 19.03 -11.03
C TYR A 90 -11.97 18.53 -10.09
N PRO A 91 -11.14 19.40 -9.52
CA PRO A 91 -10.02 19.00 -8.65
C PRO A 91 -10.43 18.20 -7.41
N TYR A 92 -9.56 17.28 -6.98
CA TYR A 92 -9.70 16.59 -5.68
C TYR A 92 -9.44 17.50 -4.46
N LYS A 93 -8.94 18.73 -4.68
CA LYS A 93 -8.77 19.75 -3.64
C LYS A 93 -10.11 20.27 -3.12
N ASP A 94 -11.13 20.23 -3.98
CA ASP A 94 -12.46 20.73 -3.70
C ASP A 94 -13.32 19.60 -3.07
N PRO A 95 -14.38 19.94 -2.32
CA PRO A 95 -15.16 18.96 -1.57
C PRO A 95 -15.87 17.94 -2.48
N ALA A 96 -16.13 16.76 -1.92
CA ALA A 96 -16.96 15.76 -2.60
C ALA A 96 -18.43 16.23 -2.61
N VAL A 97 -19.08 16.13 -3.77
CA VAL A 97 -20.51 16.44 -3.89
C VAL A 97 -21.34 15.34 -3.20
N PRO A 98 -22.40 15.68 -2.45
CA PRO A 98 -23.29 14.68 -1.85
C PRO A 98 -23.92 13.74 -2.90
N ALA A 99 -23.99 12.45 -2.61
CA ALA A 99 -24.52 11.44 -3.54
C ALA A 99 -26.05 11.49 -3.70
N ASP A 100 -26.72 12.06 -2.70
CA ASP A 100 -28.15 12.31 -2.60
C ASP A 100 -28.58 13.64 -3.22
N LEU A 101 -27.63 14.44 -3.71
CA LEU A 101 -27.93 15.69 -4.38
C LEU A 101 -28.80 15.41 -5.61
N ARG A 102 -29.96 16.08 -5.67
CA ARG A 102 -30.94 15.99 -6.74
C ARG A 102 -31.27 17.37 -7.27
N GLY A 103 -31.81 17.41 -8.48
CA GLY A 103 -32.16 18.62 -9.17
C GLY A 103 -33.44 18.55 -9.97
N GLU A 104 -33.77 19.66 -10.61
CA GLU A 104 -34.90 19.74 -11.53
C GLU A 104 -34.56 19.00 -12.84
N HIS A 105 -33.34 19.20 -13.35
CA HIS A 105 -32.86 18.65 -14.62
C HIS A 105 -32.08 17.34 -14.46
N PHE A 106 -31.79 16.89 -13.23
CA PHE A 106 -31.12 15.61 -12.97
C PHE A 106 -31.65 14.93 -11.70
N HIS A 107 -31.77 13.61 -11.75
CA HIS A 107 -32.34 12.83 -10.64
C HIS A 107 -31.29 12.06 -9.83
N ALA A 108 -30.08 11.87 -10.36
CA ALA A 108 -29.00 11.18 -9.65
C ALA A 108 -27.61 11.67 -10.05
N LEU A 109 -26.67 11.62 -9.11
CA LEU A 109 -25.24 11.74 -9.35
C LEU A 109 -24.53 10.40 -9.10
N LEU A 110 -23.66 10.01 -10.02
CA LEU A 110 -22.82 8.82 -9.90
C LEU A 110 -21.34 9.20 -9.86
N GLY A 111 -20.55 8.45 -9.07
CA GLY A 111 -19.09 8.62 -8.99
C GLY A 111 -18.61 9.73 -8.06
N THR A 112 -19.47 10.22 -7.16
CA THR A 112 -19.15 11.27 -6.17
C THR A 112 -18.01 10.87 -5.22
N ASN A 113 -18.02 9.61 -4.77
CA ASN A 113 -17.10 9.06 -3.77
C ASN A 113 -15.91 8.30 -4.36
N ASN A 114 -15.73 8.30 -5.68
CA ASN A 114 -14.64 7.55 -6.31
C ASN A 114 -13.28 8.08 -5.87
N SER A 115 -12.39 7.17 -5.46
CA SER A 115 -11.05 7.55 -5.03
C SER A 115 -10.18 7.95 -6.22
N ALA A 116 -9.17 8.80 -5.97
CA ALA A 116 -8.23 9.18 -7.01
C ALA A 116 -7.44 7.97 -7.54
N LEU A 117 -7.13 7.00 -6.66
CA LEU A 117 -6.45 5.76 -7.02
C LEU A 117 -7.30 4.90 -7.97
N GLU A 118 -8.57 4.68 -7.63
CA GLU A 118 -9.51 3.92 -8.46
C GLU A 118 -9.66 4.55 -9.85
N LEU A 119 -9.92 5.87 -9.92
CA LEU A 119 -10.03 6.57 -11.19
C LEU A 119 -8.75 6.49 -12.01
N PHE A 120 -7.58 6.52 -11.36
CA PHE A 120 -6.30 6.39 -12.04
C PHE A 120 -6.14 5.00 -12.65
N LEU A 121 -6.32 3.94 -11.86
CA LEU A 121 -6.19 2.55 -12.31
C LEU A 121 -7.15 2.24 -13.46
N ILE A 122 -8.44 2.60 -13.33
CA ILE A 122 -9.47 2.34 -14.35
C ILE A 122 -9.18 3.14 -15.62
N LYS A 123 -8.93 4.46 -15.53
CA LYS A 123 -8.72 5.30 -16.72
C LYS A 123 -7.44 4.96 -17.47
N ARG A 124 -6.42 4.45 -16.76
CA ARG A 124 -5.14 4.04 -17.36
C ARG A 124 -5.06 2.55 -17.68
N LYS A 125 -6.15 1.80 -17.41
CA LYS A 125 -6.28 0.36 -17.66
C LYS A 125 -5.18 -0.47 -16.98
N ILE A 126 -4.75 -0.05 -15.79
CA ILE A 126 -3.72 -0.76 -15.01
C ILE A 126 -4.42 -1.91 -14.27
N LYS A 127 -4.00 -3.14 -14.54
CA LYS A 127 -4.61 -4.37 -14.02
C LYS A 127 -3.58 -5.18 -13.22
N GLY A 128 -3.20 -4.67 -12.06
CA GLY A 128 -2.15 -5.26 -11.21
C GLY A 128 -0.74 -4.79 -11.59
N PRO A 129 0.31 -5.44 -11.04
CA PRO A 129 1.71 -5.11 -11.34
C PRO A 129 1.99 -5.27 -12.84
N SER A 130 2.53 -4.22 -13.46
CA SER A 130 2.86 -4.21 -14.89
C SER A 130 3.90 -3.14 -15.20
N TRP A 131 4.58 -3.26 -16.34
CA TRP A 131 5.44 -2.20 -16.86
C TRP A 131 4.62 -0.96 -17.27
N LEU A 132 5.04 0.21 -16.78
CA LEU A 132 4.43 1.49 -17.10
C LEU A 132 5.42 2.35 -17.90
N SER A 133 4.95 2.95 -18.99
CA SER A 133 5.65 4.00 -19.71
C SER A 133 5.21 5.35 -19.16
N ILE A 134 6.19 6.17 -18.77
CA ILE A 134 5.96 7.51 -18.23
C ILE A 134 6.61 8.52 -19.17
N SER A 135 5.81 9.43 -19.71
CA SER A 135 6.25 10.54 -20.55
C SER A 135 6.13 11.87 -19.80
N LYS A 136 6.86 12.91 -20.27
CA LYS A 136 6.78 14.28 -19.72
C LYS A 136 6.93 14.36 -18.20
N PHE A 137 7.81 13.53 -17.63
CA PHE A 137 8.07 13.53 -16.21
C PHE A 137 9.09 14.60 -15.82
N VAL A 138 9.01 15.06 -14.58
CA VAL A 138 10.01 15.93 -13.95
C VAL A 138 10.70 15.14 -12.86
N ALA A 139 12.03 15.08 -12.90
CA ALA A 139 12.82 14.46 -11.83
C ALA A 139 12.74 15.31 -10.55
N CYS A 140 12.48 14.68 -9.41
CA CYS A 140 12.34 15.38 -8.14
C CYS A 140 13.70 15.76 -7.54
N PRO A 141 13.94 17.05 -7.22
CA PRO A 141 15.14 17.46 -6.48
C PRO A 141 15.23 16.83 -5.09
N SER A 142 16.44 16.70 -4.55
CA SER A 142 16.70 16.07 -3.24
C SER A 142 15.93 16.73 -2.08
N THR A 143 15.71 18.05 -2.14
CA THR A 143 15.02 18.85 -1.13
C THR A 143 13.51 18.61 -1.08
N GLN A 144 12.92 18.07 -2.15
CA GLN A 144 11.48 17.83 -2.29
C GLN A 144 11.13 16.33 -2.29
N ARG A 145 12.08 15.46 -1.93
CA ARG A 145 11.84 14.02 -1.89
C ARG A 145 10.76 13.66 -0.89
N VAL A 146 9.74 12.96 -1.37
CA VAL A 146 8.61 12.49 -0.56
C VAL A 146 8.75 11.01 -0.20
N SER A 147 9.69 10.29 -0.81
CA SER A 147 9.90 8.86 -0.58
C SER A 147 11.31 8.54 -0.06
N TRP A 148 11.48 7.30 0.39
CA TRP A 148 12.78 6.70 0.70
C TRP A 148 13.37 5.94 -0.49
N CYS A 149 12.69 5.96 -1.66
CA CYS A 149 13.17 5.32 -2.87
C CYS A 149 14.42 6.02 -3.42
N LYS A 150 15.20 5.27 -4.19
CA LYS A 150 16.42 5.77 -4.83
C LYS A 150 16.13 6.83 -5.90
N PHE A 151 15.02 6.66 -6.64
CA PHE A 151 14.61 7.51 -7.75
C PHE A 151 13.15 7.95 -7.61
N GLU A 152 12.87 9.22 -7.90
CA GLU A 152 11.54 9.84 -7.81
C GLU A 152 11.27 10.73 -9.02
N VAL A 153 10.06 10.61 -9.55
CA VAL A 153 9.56 11.43 -10.66
C VAL A 153 8.16 11.90 -10.37
N THR A 154 7.82 13.09 -10.85
CA THR A 154 6.48 13.65 -10.80
C THR A 154 5.93 13.82 -12.21
N VAL A 155 4.62 13.64 -12.36
CA VAL A 155 3.89 13.77 -13.62
C VAL A 155 2.66 14.62 -13.38
N ASP A 156 2.47 15.66 -14.19
CA ASP A 156 1.35 16.60 -14.03
C ASP A 156 0.02 15.99 -14.46
N SER A 157 0.05 15.20 -15.55
CA SER A 157 -1.14 14.60 -16.13
C SER A 157 -1.12 13.08 -16.03
N PRO A 158 -2.18 12.43 -15.51
CA PRO A 158 -2.27 10.98 -15.48
C PRO A 158 -2.30 10.36 -16.89
N LYS A 159 -2.58 11.16 -17.92
CA LYS A 159 -2.59 10.69 -19.31
C LYS A 159 -1.21 10.35 -19.84
N ASP A 160 -0.17 10.88 -19.22
CA ASP A 160 1.22 10.68 -19.63
C ASP A 160 1.82 9.38 -19.08
N ILE A 161 1.06 8.63 -18.27
CA ILE A 161 1.41 7.30 -17.74
C ILE A 161 0.58 6.24 -18.45
N SER A 162 1.15 5.37 -19.26
CA SER A 162 0.44 4.27 -19.94
C SER A 162 1.00 2.90 -19.56
N VAL A 163 0.16 1.87 -19.62
CA VAL A 163 0.67 0.49 -19.58
C VAL A 163 1.46 0.25 -20.86
N LEU A 164 2.69 -0.26 -20.71
CA LEU A 164 3.52 -0.58 -21.87
C LEU A 164 2.92 -1.80 -22.59
N MET A 165 2.56 -1.63 -23.87
CA MET A 165 1.93 -2.67 -24.70
C MET A 165 2.86 -3.21 -25.79
N THR A 166 4.18 -3.16 -25.58
CA THR A 166 5.14 -3.66 -26.59
C THR A 166 4.97 -5.15 -26.82
N SER A 167 5.13 -5.58 -28.08
CA SER A 167 5.09 -7.00 -28.51
C SER A 167 6.25 -7.82 -27.95
N THR A 168 7.27 -7.16 -27.41
CA THR A 168 8.34 -7.78 -26.62
C THR A 168 7.92 -7.82 -25.16
N THR A 169 7.77 -9.03 -24.63
CA THR A 169 7.60 -9.29 -23.20
C THR A 169 8.87 -8.85 -22.48
N LEU A 170 8.84 -7.68 -21.83
CA LEU A 170 9.89 -7.31 -20.88
C LEU A 170 9.89 -8.33 -19.74
N GLU A 171 11.09 -8.77 -19.35
CA GLU A 171 11.27 -9.67 -18.22
C GLU A 171 10.72 -9.03 -16.94
N VAL A 172 10.04 -9.81 -16.10
CA VAL A 172 9.56 -9.33 -14.80
C VAL A 172 10.77 -9.15 -13.89
N PRO A 173 10.97 -7.96 -13.30
CA PRO A 173 12.13 -7.69 -12.47
C PRO A 173 12.06 -8.55 -11.21
N PRO A 174 13.21 -9.08 -10.74
CA PRO A 174 13.25 -9.75 -9.46
C PRO A 174 12.96 -8.76 -8.34
N VAL A 175 12.42 -9.26 -7.23
CA VAL A 175 12.06 -8.46 -6.05
C VAL A 175 12.89 -8.83 -4.84
N VAL A 176 13.04 -7.86 -3.93
CA VAL A 176 13.73 -8.04 -2.67
C VAL A 176 12.72 -8.38 -1.57
N VAL A 177 12.85 -9.56 -0.97
CA VAL A 177 11.93 -10.07 0.06
C VAL A 177 12.65 -10.15 1.39
N ALA A 178 12.12 -9.51 2.42
CA ALA A 178 12.66 -9.54 3.77
C ALA A 178 11.69 -10.20 4.75
N ALA A 179 12.10 -11.32 5.34
CA ALA A 179 11.41 -11.98 6.43
C ALA A 179 11.85 -11.38 7.76
N VAL A 180 10.92 -10.90 8.57
CA VAL A 180 11.15 -10.26 9.87
C VAL A 180 10.59 -11.15 10.98
N ASN A 181 11.35 -11.31 12.06
CA ASN A 181 10.92 -11.97 13.28
C ASN A 181 11.38 -11.17 14.50
N LEU A 182 10.46 -10.90 15.42
CA LEU A 182 10.73 -10.16 16.65
C LEU A 182 10.68 -11.10 17.87
N LYS A 183 11.56 -10.85 18.84
CA LYS A 183 11.45 -11.44 20.18
C LYS A 183 11.19 -10.34 21.19
N THR A 184 10.15 -10.56 21.99
CA THR A 184 9.68 -9.59 22.99
C THR A 184 9.71 -10.19 24.38
N ILE A 185 9.87 -9.34 25.38
CA ILE A 185 9.63 -9.66 26.79
C ILE A 185 8.42 -8.87 27.28
N ILE A 186 7.81 -9.32 28.38
CA ILE A 186 6.71 -8.60 29.01
C ILE A 186 7.30 -7.80 30.18
N ASN A 187 7.17 -6.47 30.13
CA ASN A 187 7.48 -5.64 31.28
C ASN A 187 6.29 -5.69 32.25
N GLU A 188 6.44 -6.42 33.35
CA GLU A 188 5.38 -6.65 34.35
C GLU A 188 4.83 -5.34 34.94
N LYS A 189 5.67 -4.31 35.09
CA LYS A 189 5.25 -3.02 35.70
C LYS A 189 4.23 -2.28 34.84
N HIS A 190 4.34 -2.41 33.53
CA HIS A 190 3.53 -1.67 32.56
C HIS A 190 2.62 -2.58 31.73
N ASN A 191 2.72 -3.90 31.93
CA ASN A 191 2.04 -4.94 31.16
C ASN A 191 2.14 -4.70 29.63
N VAL A 192 3.36 -4.38 29.17
CA VAL A 192 3.65 -4.07 27.76
C VAL A 192 4.76 -4.96 27.23
N HIS A 193 4.65 -5.35 25.96
CA HIS A 193 5.73 -6.02 25.25
C HIS A 193 6.86 -5.02 24.98
N GLU A 194 8.10 -5.44 25.19
CA GLU A 194 9.29 -4.69 24.79
C GLU A 194 10.14 -5.53 23.85
N ILE A 195 10.70 -4.92 22.81
CA ILE A 195 11.47 -5.66 21.79
C ILE A 195 12.89 -5.88 22.31
N VAL A 196 13.32 -7.14 22.38
CA VAL A 196 14.67 -7.53 22.83
C VAL A 196 15.58 -7.84 21.66
N SER A 197 15.05 -8.53 20.64
CA SER A 197 15.77 -8.75 19.40
C SER A 197 14.86 -8.67 18.19
N ALA A 198 15.45 -8.27 17.07
CA ALA A 198 14.83 -8.25 15.76
C ALA A 198 15.79 -8.93 14.77
N SER A 199 15.33 -10.01 14.16
CA SER A 199 16.07 -10.75 13.15
C SER A 199 15.40 -10.56 11.80
N VAL A 200 16.21 -10.30 10.78
CA VAL A 200 15.75 -10.13 9.41
C VAL A 200 16.58 -11.01 8.49
N ILE A 201 15.90 -11.80 7.67
CA ILE A 201 16.51 -12.57 6.57
C ILE A 201 15.99 -11.98 5.27
N CYS A 202 16.89 -11.65 4.36
CA CYS A 202 16.57 -10.99 3.11
C CYS A 202 17.05 -11.83 1.91
N CYS A 203 16.17 -12.01 0.94
CA CYS A 203 16.47 -12.58 -0.36
C CYS A 203 16.38 -11.51 -1.45
N HIS A 204 17.48 -11.25 -2.16
CA HIS A 204 17.62 -10.09 -3.06
C HIS A 204 17.10 -10.29 -4.48
N GLN A 205 16.94 -11.53 -4.94
CA GLN A 205 16.61 -11.84 -6.33
C GLN A 205 15.45 -12.82 -6.44
N VAL A 206 14.34 -12.54 -5.75
CA VAL A 206 13.16 -13.42 -5.81
C VAL A 206 12.44 -13.23 -7.13
N LYS A 207 12.27 -14.33 -7.88
CA LYS A 207 11.46 -14.37 -9.09
C LYS A 207 9.99 -14.57 -8.71
N ILE A 208 9.09 -13.76 -9.26
CA ILE A 208 7.65 -13.83 -8.97
C ILE A 208 6.97 -14.89 -9.85
N ASP A 209 7.30 -14.93 -11.14
CA ASP A 209 6.57 -15.78 -12.10
C ASP A 209 7.06 -17.22 -12.13
N THR A 210 8.28 -17.47 -11.66
CA THR A 210 8.92 -18.77 -11.76
C THR A 210 9.38 -19.27 -10.39
N PRO A 211 9.21 -20.58 -10.11
CA PRO A 211 9.69 -21.15 -8.86
C PRO A 211 11.22 -21.06 -8.80
N MET A 212 11.73 -20.59 -7.66
CA MET A 212 13.17 -20.56 -7.42
C MET A 212 13.64 -21.93 -6.92
N ARG A 213 14.59 -22.54 -7.62
CA ARG A 213 15.17 -23.83 -7.23
C ARG A 213 16.19 -23.67 -6.11
N SER A 214 16.46 -24.75 -5.38
CA SER A 214 17.44 -24.77 -4.28
C SER A 214 18.80 -24.20 -4.68
N GLU A 215 19.25 -24.43 -5.91
CA GLU A 215 20.53 -23.91 -6.42
C GLU A 215 20.53 -22.38 -6.54
N ASP A 216 19.38 -21.75 -6.80
CA ASP A 216 19.26 -20.30 -6.92
C ASP A 216 19.37 -19.60 -5.56
N TRP A 217 18.83 -20.22 -4.51
CA TRP A 217 18.90 -19.72 -3.13
C TRP A 217 20.30 -19.83 -2.53
N GLN A 218 21.07 -20.86 -2.92
CA GLN A 218 22.39 -21.17 -2.36
C GLN A 218 23.53 -20.35 -2.98
N LYS A 219 23.26 -19.57 -4.03
CA LYS A 219 24.24 -18.65 -4.62
C LYS A 219 24.67 -17.61 -3.57
N ARG A 220 26.00 -17.39 -3.45
CA ARG A 220 26.53 -16.37 -2.53
C ARG A 220 25.95 -15.00 -2.86
N GLY A 221 25.49 -14.29 -1.83
CA GLY A 221 24.93 -12.95 -1.97
C GLY A 221 23.42 -12.91 -2.25
N THR A 222 22.78 -14.05 -2.58
CA THR A 222 21.31 -14.10 -2.74
C THR A 222 20.60 -13.89 -1.40
N ILE A 223 21.10 -14.53 -0.34
CA ILE A 223 20.57 -14.42 1.01
C ILE A 223 21.53 -13.60 1.87
N SER A 224 20.97 -12.64 2.59
CA SER A 224 21.64 -11.88 3.64
C SER A 224 20.80 -11.93 4.89
N HIS A 225 21.43 -11.80 6.05
CA HIS A 225 20.71 -11.76 7.31
C HIS A 225 21.40 -10.80 8.26
N PHE A 226 20.61 -10.17 9.11
CA PHE A 226 21.11 -9.39 10.23
C PHE A 226 20.17 -9.56 11.42
N THR A 227 20.74 -9.52 12.61
CA THR A 227 20.02 -9.54 13.87
C THR A 227 20.51 -8.39 14.73
N VAL A 228 19.57 -7.64 15.27
CA VAL A 228 19.85 -6.59 16.25
C VAL A 228 19.30 -7.06 17.58
N MET A 229 20.13 -7.00 18.61
CA MET A 229 19.75 -7.35 19.98
C MET A 229 20.09 -6.19 20.91
N ARG A 230 19.24 -5.95 21.90
CA ARG A 230 19.52 -4.98 22.96
C ARG A 230 19.84 -5.66 24.29
N LYS A 231 20.50 -4.93 25.18
CA LYS A 231 20.55 -5.30 26.60
C LYS A 231 19.17 -5.10 27.26
N LEU A 232 18.90 -5.89 28.29
CA LEU A 232 17.72 -5.69 29.14
C LEU A 232 17.99 -4.52 30.10
N GLU A 233 16.93 -3.88 30.59
CA GLU A 233 17.08 -2.77 31.52
C GLU A 233 17.66 -3.29 32.85
N GLY A 234 18.73 -2.65 33.34
CA GLY A 234 19.43 -3.12 34.53
C GLY A 234 20.28 -4.38 34.35
N SER A 235 20.35 -4.95 33.14
CA SER A 235 21.21 -6.10 32.85
C SER A 235 22.45 -5.71 32.03
N ILE A 236 23.48 -6.56 32.11
CA ILE A 236 24.61 -6.55 31.20
C ILE A 236 24.44 -7.64 30.14
N PHE A 237 25.16 -7.53 29.03
CA PHE A 237 25.30 -8.66 28.12
C PHE A 237 26.14 -9.76 28.78
N PRO A 238 25.91 -11.04 28.45
CA PRO A 238 26.78 -12.13 28.84
C PRO A 238 28.24 -11.84 28.51
N ILE A 239 29.15 -12.27 29.39
CA ILE A 239 30.59 -12.14 29.18
C ILE A 239 30.97 -12.91 27.91
N GLY A 240 31.76 -12.28 27.03
CA GLY A 240 32.20 -12.89 25.76
C GLY A 240 31.29 -12.63 24.57
N LEU A 241 30.00 -12.29 24.76
CA LEU A 241 29.05 -12.10 23.66
C LEU A 241 29.49 -11.01 22.67
N THR A 242 30.05 -9.89 23.17
CA THR A 242 30.56 -8.82 22.30
C THR A 242 31.72 -9.28 21.42
N LYS A 243 32.60 -10.14 21.96
CA LYS A 243 33.73 -10.71 21.22
C LYS A 243 33.22 -11.71 20.18
N GLU A 244 32.31 -12.60 20.56
CA GLU A 244 31.68 -13.56 19.64
C GLU A 244 30.93 -12.85 18.51
N ALA A 245 30.19 -11.78 18.81
CA ALA A 245 29.53 -10.97 17.80
C ALA A 245 30.53 -10.35 16.82
N SER A 246 31.66 -9.83 17.32
CA SER A 246 32.74 -9.29 16.48
C SER A 246 33.35 -10.38 15.59
N ASP A 247 33.63 -11.56 16.15
CA ASP A 247 34.20 -12.69 15.41
C ASP A 247 33.23 -13.21 14.34
N ARG A 248 31.93 -13.30 14.64
CA ARG A 248 30.87 -13.65 13.66
C ARG A 248 30.80 -12.62 12.54
N ASN A 249 30.83 -11.33 12.88
CA ASN A 249 30.79 -10.24 11.89
C ASN A 249 32.03 -10.22 11.01
N GLN A 250 33.22 -10.47 11.57
CA GLN A 250 34.47 -10.55 10.81
C GLN A 250 34.46 -11.73 9.82
N LYS A 251 34.02 -12.91 10.27
CA LYS A 251 33.87 -14.10 9.41
C LYS A 251 32.87 -13.88 8.29
N ALA A 252 31.78 -13.17 8.56
CA ALA A 252 30.75 -12.86 7.58
C ALA A 252 31.10 -11.69 6.64
N GLY A 253 32.17 -10.93 6.94
CA GLY A 253 32.52 -9.71 6.22
C GLY A 253 31.44 -8.62 6.26
N SER A 254 30.49 -8.72 7.18
CA SER A 254 29.31 -7.85 7.28
C SER A 254 28.76 -7.85 8.72
N ASN A 255 27.95 -6.85 9.06
CA ASN A 255 27.40 -6.71 10.41
C ASN A 255 26.12 -7.55 10.55
N VAL A 256 26.31 -8.83 10.85
CA VAL A 256 25.26 -9.84 11.01
C VAL A 256 24.62 -9.79 12.39
N LEU A 257 25.40 -9.49 13.43
CA LEU A 257 24.90 -9.36 14.81
C LEU A 257 25.31 -8.01 15.38
N ALA A 258 24.30 -7.16 15.62
CA ALA A 258 24.46 -5.85 16.23
C ALA A 258 23.93 -5.85 17.66
N LEU A 259 24.81 -5.51 18.62
CA LEU A 259 24.46 -5.37 20.03
C LEU A 259 24.25 -3.89 20.36
N GLU A 260 23.07 -3.56 20.86
CA GLU A 260 22.64 -2.20 21.14
C GLU A 260 22.36 -1.98 22.63
N SER A 261 22.55 -0.75 23.08
CA SER A 261 22.43 -0.39 24.50
C SER A 261 20.99 -0.15 24.97
N SER A 262 20.04 0.04 24.07
CA SER A 262 18.65 0.36 24.41
C SER A 262 17.69 -0.09 23.31
N GLU A 263 16.40 -0.20 23.64
CA GLU A 263 15.35 -0.49 22.67
C GLU A 263 15.26 0.58 21.57
N ARG A 264 15.41 1.86 21.95
CA ARG A 264 15.47 2.96 20.97
C ARG A 264 16.62 2.78 19.98
N ALA A 265 17.80 2.38 20.44
CA ALA A 265 18.95 2.15 19.59
C ALA A 265 18.73 0.95 18.65
N LEU A 266 18.17 -0.15 19.17
CA LEU A 266 17.76 -1.31 18.38
C LEU A 266 16.78 -0.91 17.26
N LEU A 267 15.73 -0.16 17.60
CA LEU A 267 14.73 0.29 16.63
C LEU A 267 15.34 1.18 15.56
N ASN A 268 16.19 2.14 15.94
CA ASN A 268 16.90 2.99 14.97
C ASN A 268 17.77 2.15 14.03
N ARG A 269 18.52 1.19 14.57
CA ARG A 269 19.39 0.32 13.77
C ARG A 269 18.58 -0.55 12.82
N LEU A 270 17.50 -1.17 13.28
CA LEU A 270 16.58 -1.96 12.46
C LEU A 270 16.02 -1.13 11.29
N MET A 271 15.54 0.09 11.54
CA MET A 271 15.00 0.97 10.50
C MET A 271 16.06 1.40 9.48
N ILE A 272 17.31 1.60 9.91
CA ILE A 272 18.43 1.90 9.02
C ILE A 272 18.74 0.71 8.12
N GLU A 273 18.84 -0.50 8.68
CA GLU A 273 19.14 -1.70 7.89
C GLU A 273 18.00 -2.04 6.92
N LEU A 274 16.73 -1.95 7.35
CA LEU A 274 15.58 -2.12 6.45
C LEU A 274 15.57 -1.08 5.31
N SER A 275 15.96 0.16 5.59
CA SER A 275 16.10 1.20 4.57
C SER A 275 17.23 0.93 3.58
N LYS A 276 18.33 0.32 4.02
CA LYS A 276 19.45 -0.05 3.14
C LYS A 276 19.08 -1.24 2.25
N LEU A 277 18.37 -2.22 2.81
CA LEU A 277 17.85 -3.37 2.05
C LEU A 277 16.84 -2.93 1.00
N ASP A 278 16.01 -1.94 1.33
CA ASP A 278 14.92 -1.44 0.49
C ASP A 278 14.02 -2.55 -0.09
N CYS A 279 13.57 -3.46 0.77
CA CYS A 279 12.76 -4.60 0.37
C CYS A 279 11.40 -4.20 -0.24
N ASP A 280 10.96 -4.93 -1.26
CA ASP A 280 9.64 -4.77 -1.87
C ASP A 280 8.56 -5.45 -1.04
N VAL A 281 8.90 -6.58 -0.41
CA VAL A 281 7.97 -7.42 0.37
C VAL A 281 8.51 -7.64 1.77
N LEU A 282 7.68 -7.37 2.77
CA LEU A 282 7.88 -7.75 4.16
C LEU A 282 7.10 -9.04 4.44
N VAL A 283 7.80 -10.07 4.89
CA VAL A 283 7.24 -11.36 5.24
C VAL A 283 7.37 -11.57 6.74
N GLY A 284 6.37 -12.18 7.37
CA GLY A 284 6.49 -12.67 8.73
C GLY A 284 5.31 -13.55 9.09
N HIS A 285 5.37 -14.16 10.27
CA HIS A 285 4.31 -15.04 10.75
C HIS A 285 3.50 -14.32 11.82
N ASN A 286 2.21 -14.07 11.56
CA ASN A 286 1.38 -13.18 12.37
C ASN A 286 1.95 -11.75 12.48
N ILE A 287 2.68 -11.33 11.44
CA ILE A 287 3.33 -10.02 11.37
C ILE A 287 2.31 -8.88 11.37
N SER A 288 1.16 -9.11 10.73
CA SER A 288 0.08 -8.13 10.64
C SER A 288 -0.71 -7.98 11.95
N GLY A 289 -0.80 -9.06 12.73
CA GLY A 289 -1.56 -9.12 13.97
C GLY A 289 -0.75 -8.82 15.23
N PHE A 290 0.57 -8.99 15.21
CA PHE A 290 1.42 -8.81 16.40
C PHE A 290 2.68 -7.99 16.13
N ASP A 291 3.58 -8.47 15.25
CA ASP A 291 4.93 -7.89 15.16
C ASP A 291 4.93 -6.42 14.74
N LEU A 292 4.16 -6.04 13.71
CA LEU A 292 4.09 -4.64 13.26
C LEU A 292 3.42 -3.73 14.28
N ASP A 293 2.42 -4.22 14.98
CA ASP A 293 1.72 -3.46 16.03
C ASP A 293 2.69 -3.13 17.17
N VAL A 294 3.37 -4.16 17.69
CA VAL A 294 4.40 -3.98 18.72
C VAL A 294 5.51 -3.07 18.20
N LEU A 295 6.05 -3.31 17.01
CA LEU A 295 7.14 -2.51 16.45
C LEU A 295 6.80 -1.02 16.37
N LEU A 296 5.62 -0.67 15.87
CA LEU A 296 5.21 0.72 15.70
C LEU A 296 4.86 1.39 17.04
N HIS A 297 4.16 0.69 17.94
CA HIS A 297 3.88 1.21 19.28
C HIS A 297 5.15 1.42 20.10
N ARG A 298 6.13 0.52 20.00
CA ARG A 298 7.43 0.68 20.65
C ARG A 298 8.25 1.80 20.03
N ALA A 299 8.23 1.96 18.71
CA ALA A 299 8.84 3.12 18.06
C ALA A 299 8.25 4.45 18.57
N GLN A 300 6.93 4.52 18.75
CA GLN A 300 6.26 5.70 19.31
C GLN A 300 6.64 5.95 20.77
N THR A 301 6.62 4.90 21.61
CA THR A 301 6.93 4.97 23.05
C THR A 301 8.39 5.37 23.29
N CYS A 302 9.32 4.78 22.53
CA CYS A 302 10.75 5.11 22.55
C CYS A 302 11.09 6.45 21.83
N LYS A 303 10.06 7.19 21.39
CA LYS A 303 10.16 8.50 20.72
C LYS A 303 11.07 8.47 19.49
N VAL A 304 11.08 7.36 18.74
CA VAL A 304 11.90 7.19 17.54
C VAL A 304 11.56 8.32 16.55
N PRO A 305 12.55 9.07 16.04
CA PRO A 305 12.29 10.20 15.14
C PRO A 305 11.52 9.77 13.88
N SER A 306 10.75 10.71 13.32
CA SER A 306 9.97 10.47 12.10
C SER A 306 10.82 10.16 10.87
N SER A 307 12.03 10.71 10.80
CA SER A 307 13.04 10.37 9.80
C SER A 307 13.56 8.93 9.92
N MET A 308 13.29 8.23 11.02
CA MET A 308 13.69 6.84 11.24
C MET A 308 12.51 5.89 11.11
N TRP A 309 11.43 6.08 11.88
CA TRP A 309 10.32 5.10 11.85
C TRP A 309 9.65 5.02 10.49
N SER A 310 9.57 6.14 9.73
CA SER A 310 8.93 6.13 8.40
C SER A 310 9.69 5.32 7.34
N LYS A 311 10.94 4.91 7.63
CA LYS A 311 11.73 4.01 6.77
C LYS A 311 11.22 2.58 6.75
N ILE A 312 10.32 2.22 7.67
CA ILE A 312 9.58 0.95 7.64
C ILE A 312 8.79 0.80 6.33
N GLY A 313 8.22 1.90 5.83
CA GLY A 313 7.63 1.99 4.49
C GLY A 313 8.58 2.66 3.49
N ARG A 314 8.05 3.05 2.34
CA ARG A 314 8.78 3.84 1.33
C ARG A 314 8.36 5.30 1.28
N LEU A 315 7.33 5.71 2.01
CA LEU A 315 6.88 7.11 2.04
C LEU A 315 7.42 7.84 3.28
N ARG A 316 8.02 9.02 3.08
CA ARG A 316 8.44 9.89 4.18
C ARG A 316 7.22 10.47 4.87
N ARG A 317 7.18 10.37 6.19
CA ARG A 317 6.07 10.87 7.01
C ARG A 317 6.62 11.63 8.21
N SER A 318 6.04 12.79 8.47
CA SER A 318 6.38 13.61 9.65
C SER A 318 5.68 13.12 10.91
N VAL A 319 4.44 12.65 10.78
CA VAL A 319 3.58 12.23 11.89
C VAL A 319 3.14 10.78 11.68
N MET A 320 3.23 10.00 12.76
CA MET A 320 2.74 8.63 12.76
C MET A 320 1.20 8.62 12.76
N PRO A 321 0.56 7.86 11.86
CA PRO A 321 -0.88 7.64 11.91
C PRO A 321 -1.33 7.16 13.28
N ARG A 322 -2.61 7.38 13.62
CA ARG A 322 -3.17 6.79 14.82
C ARG A 322 -3.13 5.27 14.70
N LEU A 323 -2.32 4.65 15.54
CA LEU A 323 -2.26 3.21 15.73
C LEU A 323 -3.47 2.82 16.58
N THR A 324 -4.63 2.71 15.95
CA THR A 324 -5.76 2.04 16.58
C THR A 324 -5.39 0.57 16.67
N LYS A 325 -5.46 0.00 17.87
CA LYS A 325 -5.47 -1.46 18.03
C LYS A 325 -6.54 -1.98 17.07
N GLY A 326 -6.13 -2.85 16.14
CA GLY A 326 -7.10 -3.55 15.30
C GLY A 326 -8.10 -4.27 16.20
N ASN A 327 -9.25 -4.69 15.66
CA ASN A 327 -10.09 -5.63 16.37
C ASN A 327 -9.20 -6.76 16.89
N THR A 328 -9.21 -6.98 18.20
CA THR A 328 -8.39 -7.97 18.92
C THR A 328 -8.72 -9.42 18.54
N LEU A 329 -9.48 -9.60 17.45
CA LEU A 329 -9.78 -10.89 16.88
C LEU A 329 -8.55 -11.38 16.12
N TYR A 330 -7.97 -12.47 16.62
CA TYR A 330 -6.82 -13.13 16.01
C TYR A 330 -7.09 -13.41 14.52
N GLY A 331 -6.25 -12.85 13.64
CA GLY A 331 -6.41 -12.97 12.18
C GLY A 331 -7.24 -11.87 11.49
N SER A 332 -7.55 -10.75 12.15
CA SER A 332 -8.24 -9.60 11.52
C SER A 332 -7.36 -8.76 10.57
N GLY A 333 -6.08 -9.11 10.41
CA GLY A 333 -5.12 -8.37 9.59
C GLY A 333 -4.65 -7.05 10.22
N ALA A 334 -3.72 -6.38 9.55
CA ALA A 334 -3.14 -5.12 10.01
C ALA A 334 -4.16 -3.97 9.92
N SER A 335 -4.18 -3.10 10.94
CA SER A 335 -5.06 -1.92 10.93
C SER A 335 -4.70 -0.95 9.79
N PRO A 336 -5.65 -0.11 9.31
CA PRO A 336 -5.35 0.87 8.27
C PRO A 336 -4.19 1.82 8.64
N GLY A 337 -4.03 2.13 9.93
CA GLY A 337 -2.91 2.93 10.44
C GLY A 337 -1.55 2.24 10.26
N ILE A 338 -1.48 0.93 10.54
CA ILE A 338 -0.28 0.11 10.35
C ILE A 338 0.04 -0.03 8.85
N MET A 339 -0.96 -0.39 8.04
CA MET A 339 -0.81 -0.49 6.58
C MET A 339 -0.33 0.83 5.96
N SER A 340 -0.82 1.94 6.49
CA SER A 340 -0.38 3.27 6.11
C SER A 340 1.09 3.54 6.48
N CYS A 341 1.64 2.97 7.55
CA CYS A 341 3.04 3.14 7.94
C CYS A 341 4.01 2.42 6.99
N ILE A 342 3.62 1.23 6.51
CA ILE A 342 4.42 0.41 5.59
C ILE A 342 4.17 0.72 4.10
N ALA A 343 3.43 1.79 3.81
CA ALA A 343 3.04 2.16 2.45
C ALA A 343 4.23 2.14 1.47
N GLY A 344 4.06 1.45 0.35
CA GLY A 344 5.08 1.21 -0.67
C GLY A 344 5.85 -0.10 -0.52
N ARG A 345 5.65 -0.86 0.56
CA ARG A 345 6.07 -2.26 0.69
C ARG A 345 4.85 -3.17 0.78
N LEU A 346 4.91 -4.34 0.15
CA LEU A 346 3.88 -5.36 0.26
C LEU A 346 4.06 -6.11 1.59
N LEU A 347 2.96 -6.47 2.23
CA LEU A 347 2.95 -7.27 3.44
C LEU A 347 2.47 -8.68 3.12
N CYS A 348 3.26 -9.68 3.50
CA CYS A 348 2.92 -11.09 3.39
C CYS A 348 2.91 -11.69 4.80
N ASP A 349 1.71 -11.99 5.29
CA ASP A 349 1.54 -12.66 6.57
C ASP A 349 1.33 -14.15 6.35
N THR A 350 2.35 -14.95 6.68
CA THR A 350 2.31 -16.40 6.46
C THR A 350 1.24 -17.08 7.30
N TYR A 351 0.87 -16.53 8.46
CA TYR A 351 -0.23 -17.08 9.27
C TYR A 351 -1.57 -16.98 8.52
N LEU A 352 -1.87 -15.82 7.95
CA LEU A 352 -3.09 -15.60 7.18
C LEU A 352 -3.07 -16.40 5.87
N CYS A 353 -1.97 -16.33 5.13
CA CYS A 353 -1.83 -17.08 3.88
C CYS A 353 -1.96 -18.60 4.10
N SER A 354 -1.41 -19.14 5.19
CA SER A 354 -1.56 -20.55 5.52
C SER A 354 -3.00 -20.92 5.85
N ARG A 355 -3.77 -20.05 6.51
CA ARG A 355 -5.20 -20.30 6.77
C ARG A 355 -6.04 -20.39 5.49
N ASP A 356 -5.68 -19.59 4.49
CA ASP A 356 -6.40 -19.56 3.22
C ASP A 356 -5.99 -20.71 2.28
N LEU A 357 -4.70 -21.09 2.29
CA LEU A 357 -4.12 -22.03 1.32
C LEU A 357 -3.99 -23.46 1.85
N LEU A 358 -3.89 -23.65 3.16
CA LEU A 358 -3.62 -24.94 3.79
C LEU A 358 -4.78 -25.36 4.69
N ARG A 359 -4.98 -26.68 4.80
CA ARG A 359 -5.93 -27.27 5.74
C ARG A 359 -5.16 -27.98 6.86
N GLU A 360 -4.91 -27.25 7.94
CA GLU A 360 -4.14 -27.72 9.09
C GLU A 360 -4.97 -27.59 10.38
N VAL A 361 -4.65 -28.40 11.39
CA VAL A 361 -5.33 -28.34 12.70
C VAL A 361 -4.92 -27.09 13.48
N SER A 362 -3.66 -26.68 13.33
CA SER A 362 -3.10 -25.47 13.90
C SER A 362 -2.24 -24.77 12.87
N TYR A 363 -2.36 -23.46 12.79
CA TYR A 363 -1.57 -22.60 11.91
C TYR A 363 -0.42 -21.92 12.66
N SER A 364 -0.03 -22.43 13.84
CA SER A 364 1.14 -21.92 14.55
C SER A 364 2.43 -22.18 13.76
N LEU A 365 3.42 -21.31 13.90
CA LEU A 365 4.69 -21.48 13.20
C LEU A 365 5.40 -22.80 13.54
N THR A 366 5.24 -23.30 14.78
CA THR A 366 5.78 -24.61 15.20
C THR A 366 5.13 -25.74 14.42
N GLN A 367 3.80 -25.76 14.35
CA GLN A 367 3.08 -26.81 13.61
C GLN A 367 3.40 -26.76 12.12
N LEU A 368 3.38 -25.56 11.53
CA LEU A 368 3.68 -25.39 10.10
C LEU A 368 5.13 -25.76 9.77
N ALA A 369 6.10 -25.50 10.66
CA ALA A 369 7.47 -25.93 10.46
C ALA A 369 7.60 -27.46 10.46
N GLU A 370 6.87 -28.14 11.34
CA GLU A 370 6.85 -29.60 11.40
C GLU A 370 6.18 -30.20 10.15
N THR A 371 4.95 -29.77 9.83
CA THR A 371 4.18 -30.38 8.73
C THR A 371 4.70 -30.02 7.34
N GLN A 372 5.08 -28.76 7.12
CA GLN A 372 5.47 -28.26 5.80
C GLN A 372 6.97 -28.34 5.54
N LEU A 373 7.81 -28.11 6.56
CA LEU A 373 9.27 -28.08 6.40
C LEU A 373 9.97 -29.32 6.95
N LYS A 374 9.25 -30.22 7.64
CA LYS A 374 9.81 -31.40 8.32
C LYS A 374 10.96 -31.02 9.26
N LYS A 375 10.80 -29.90 9.97
CA LYS A 375 11.78 -29.38 10.93
C LYS A 375 11.13 -29.18 12.28
N ASP A 376 11.80 -29.66 13.32
CA ASP A 376 11.44 -29.33 14.69
C ASP A 376 11.84 -27.88 15.00
N ARG A 377 10.88 -27.10 15.53
CA ARG A 377 11.08 -25.70 15.91
C ARG A 377 10.77 -25.55 17.40
N ARG A 378 11.81 -25.33 18.20
CA ARG A 378 11.65 -24.94 19.60
C ARG A 378 11.14 -23.51 19.73
N GLU A 379 9.97 -23.35 20.33
CA GLU A 379 9.42 -22.06 20.72
C GLU A 379 10.11 -21.53 21.99
N VAL A 380 10.38 -20.23 22.03
CA VAL A 380 10.92 -19.54 23.21
C VAL A 380 9.88 -18.53 23.67
N SER A 381 9.37 -18.72 24.89
CA SER A 381 8.38 -17.84 25.51
C SER A 381 9.00 -16.50 25.90
N PRO A 382 8.25 -15.38 25.88
CA PRO A 382 8.71 -14.10 26.43
C PRO A 382 9.25 -14.17 27.87
N HIS A 383 8.74 -15.11 28.67
CA HIS A 383 9.17 -15.31 30.07
C HIS A 383 10.52 -16.04 30.19
N ASP A 384 10.90 -16.81 29.18
CA ASP A 384 12.15 -17.59 29.17
C ASP A 384 13.34 -16.75 28.67
N ILE A 385 13.08 -15.59 28.06
CA ILE A 385 14.14 -14.75 27.50
C ILE A 385 15.03 -14.12 28.59
N PRO A 386 14.51 -13.51 29.67
CA PRO A 386 15.35 -12.96 30.72
C PRO A 386 16.39 -13.93 31.32
N PRO A 387 16.05 -15.19 31.68
CA PRO A 387 17.06 -16.12 32.18
C PRO A 387 18.10 -16.53 31.12
N MET A 388 17.76 -16.52 29.83
CA MET A 388 18.73 -16.81 28.77
C MET A 388 19.85 -15.77 28.69
N PHE A 389 19.64 -14.53 29.15
CA PHE A 389 20.67 -13.48 29.22
C PHE A 389 21.77 -13.75 30.27
N GLN A 390 21.71 -14.87 31.00
CA GLN A 390 22.73 -15.26 31.97
C GLN A 390 23.92 -16.01 31.33
N SER A 391 23.77 -16.60 30.14
CA SER A 391 24.82 -17.36 29.45
C SER A 391 24.95 -16.94 27.97
N SER A 392 26.17 -16.92 27.44
CA SER A 392 26.41 -16.64 26.01
C SER A 392 26.04 -17.82 25.10
N GLU A 393 26.00 -19.05 25.63
CA GLU A 393 25.73 -20.28 24.86
C GLU A 393 24.32 -20.33 24.24
N HIS A 394 23.42 -19.46 24.68
CA HIS A 394 22.05 -19.38 24.22
C HIS A 394 21.84 -18.43 23.02
N PHE A 395 22.90 -17.78 22.50
CA PHE A 395 22.81 -16.68 21.51
C PHE A 395 23.58 -16.87 20.19
#